data_AF-A0A0Q3VHS6-F1
#
_entry.id   AF-A0A0Q3VHS6-F1
#
_cell.length_a   1.000
_cell.length_b   1.000
_cell.length_c   1.000
_cell.angle_alpha   90.00
_cell.angle_beta   90.00
_cell.angle_gamma   90.00
#
_symmetry.space_group_name_H-M   'P 1'
#
loop_
_entity.id
_entity.type
_entity.pdbx_description
1 polymer ?
#
loop_
_entity_poly.entity_id
_entity_poly.type
_entity_poly.pdbx_seq_one_letter_code
_entity_poly.pdbx_strand_id
1 'polypeptide(L)'
;MKRLILGITLLVSIVLAACSGGDTKEEASPKKEKTEDIKELVQDYSVGNIKDQTASITSKQLIVTDSDESQLTYDLPEGEFFVSIAPYVNETHP
;
A
#
# COMPACT_ATOMS: atom_id res chain seq x y z
N MET A 1 -45.28 31.65 -5.22
CA MET A 1 -45.26 30.39 -4.44
C MET A 1 -44.69 29.21 -5.23
N LYS A 2 -45.29 28.75 -6.35
CA LYS A 2 -44.79 27.56 -7.10
C LYS A 2 -43.37 27.67 -7.69
N ARG A 3 -42.96 28.86 -8.14
CA ARG A 3 -41.59 29.10 -8.65
C ARG A 3 -40.52 29.19 -7.55
N LEU A 4 -40.94 29.46 -6.31
CA LEU A 4 -40.05 29.49 -5.14
C LEU A 4 -39.79 28.07 -4.63
N ILE A 5 -40.82 27.21 -4.68
CA ILE A 5 -40.73 25.80 -4.30
C ILE A 5 -39.81 25.02 -5.26
N LEU A 6 -39.80 25.36 -6.56
CA LEU A 6 -38.93 24.72 -7.56
C LEU A 6 -37.43 25.04 -7.38
N GLY A 7 -37.10 26.21 -6.83
CA GLY A 7 -35.72 26.61 -6.57
C GLY A 7 -35.14 25.96 -5.31
N ILE A 8 -35.98 25.76 -4.29
CA ILE A 8 -35.59 25.15 -3.01
C ILE A 8 -35.26 23.66 -3.19
N THR A 9 -36.01 22.94 -4.02
CA THR A 9 -35.71 21.51 -4.28
C THR A 9 -34.43 21.30 -5.09
N LEU A 10 -34.04 22.24 -5.95
CA LEU A 10 -32.78 22.15 -6.71
C LEU A 10 -31.54 22.41 -5.83
N LEU A 11 -31.66 23.29 -4.84
CA LEU A 11 -30.56 23.63 -3.93
C LEU A 11 -30.25 22.50 -2.95
N VAL A 12 -31.26 21.75 -2.51
CA VAL A 12 -31.10 20.63 -1.56
C VAL A 12 -30.33 19.45 -2.17
N SER A 13 -30.49 19.20 -3.47
CA SER A 13 -29.78 18.13 -4.18
C SER A 13 -28.26 18.34 -4.26
N ILE A 14 -27.80 19.60 -4.25
CA ILE A 14 -26.37 19.95 -4.33
C ILE A 14 -25.68 19.75 -2.96
N VAL A 15 -26.38 19.99 -1.86
CA VAL A 15 -25.84 19.83 -0.51
C VAL A 15 -25.66 18.36 -0.13
N LEU A 16 -26.53 17.47 -0.63
CA LEU A 16 -26.44 16.02 -0.38
C LEU A 16 -25.24 15.35 -1.09
N ALA A 17 -24.78 15.87 -2.23
CA ALA A 17 -23.60 15.36 -2.92
C ALA A 17 -22.28 15.68 -2.17
N ALA A 18 -22.25 16.81 -1.45
CA ALA A 18 -21.07 17.26 -0.72
C ALA A 18 -20.80 16.49 0.59
N CYS A 19 -21.80 15.77 1.13
CA CYS A 19 -21.65 14.99 2.36
C CYS A 19 -21.26 13.51 2.13
N SER A 20 -21.10 13.06 0.89
CA SER A 20 -20.52 11.71 0.61
C SER A 20 -18.99 11.72 0.54
N GLY A 21 -18.36 12.89 0.64
CA GLY A 21 -16.91 13.04 0.82
C GLY A 21 -16.52 12.74 2.26
N GLY A 22 -16.68 11.48 2.67
CA GLY A 22 -16.11 10.99 3.91
C GLY A 22 -14.59 11.04 3.82
N ASP A 23 -13.98 11.82 4.71
CA ASP A 23 -12.57 11.79 5.06
C ASP A 23 -12.08 10.34 5.21
N THR A 24 -11.50 9.82 4.15
CA THR A 24 -10.59 8.69 4.24
C THR A 24 -9.31 9.19 3.58
N LYS A 25 -8.41 9.73 4.41
CA LYS A 25 -6.97 9.71 4.10
C LYS A 25 -6.54 8.25 4.13
N GLU A 26 -6.99 7.48 3.15
CA GLU A 26 -6.22 6.37 2.66
C GLU A 26 -5.12 7.01 1.84
N GLU A 27 -3.90 6.96 2.39
CA GLU A 27 -2.69 7.00 1.60
C GLU A 27 -2.91 5.97 0.48
N ALA A 28 -3.32 6.46 -0.69
CA ALA A 28 -3.49 5.66 -1.87
C ALA A 28 -2.09 5.31 -2.38
N SER A 29 -1.42 4.40 -1.68
CA SER A 29 -0.36 3.61 -2.29
C SER A 29 -1.01 2.93 -3.49
N PRO A 30 -0.41 3.04 -4.69
CA PRO A 30 -0.97 2.37 -5.85
C PRO A 30 -0.89 0.87 -5.58
N LYS A 31 -2.04 0.24 -5.27
CA LYS A 31 -2.19 -1.21 -5.23
C LYS A 31 -2.04 -1.70 -6.66
N LYS A 32 -0.79 -1.88 -7.08
CA LYS A 32 -0.44 -2.33 -8.42
C LYS A 32 -0.75 -3.82 -8.44
N GLU A 33 -1.95 -4.18 -8.90
CA GLU A 33 -2.30 -5.53 -9.35
C GLU A 33 -1.54 -5.86 -10.64
N LYS A 34 -0.22 -5.88 -10.56
CA LYS A 34 0.59 -6.66 -11.49
C LYS A 34 1.19 -7.77 -10.65
N THR A 35 0.72 -8.97 -10.94
CA THR A 35 1.26 -10.26 -10.54
C THR A 35 2.72 -10.39 -10.96
N GLU A 36 3.61 -9.61 -10.37
CA GLU A 36 4.95 -10.10 -10.09
C GLU A 36 4.76 -11.18 -9.02
N ASP A 37 5.33 -12.36 -9.25
CA ASP A 37 5.29 -13.43 -8.26
C ASP A 37 5.97 -12.88 -7.00
N ILE A 38 5.19 -12.60 -5.96
CA ILE A 38 5.70 -12.01 -4.71
C ILE A 38 6.85 -12.85 -4.12
N LYS A 39 6.89 -14.16 -4.41
CA LYS A 39 7.99 -15.03 -3.99
C LYS A 39 9.27 -14.76 -4.78
N GLU A 40 9.15 -14.53 -6.08
CA GLU A 40 10.27 -14.12 -6.94
C GLU A 40 10.78 -12.75 -6.54
N LEU A 41 9.88 -11.80 -6.28
CA LEU A 41 10.26 -10.46 -5.83
C LEU A 41 10.99 -10.49 -4.47
N VAL A 42 10.45 -11.22 -3.49
CA VAL A 42 11.13 -11.41 -2.19
C VAL A 42 12.48 -12.09 -2.37
N GLN A 43 12.58 -13.09 -3.25
CA GLN A 43 13.82 -13.77 -3.55
C GLN A 43 14.87 -12.81 -4.14
N ASP A 44 14.49 -11.99 -5.11
CA ASP A 44 15.37 -11.02 -5.77
C ASP A 44 15.92 -9.98 -4.80
N TYR A 45 15.10 -9.47 -3.88
CA TYR A 45 15.59 -8.62 -2.80
C TYR A 45 16.50 -9.38 -1.83
N SER A 46 16.13 -10.61 -1.45
CA SER A 46 16.87 -11.41 -0.47
C SER A 46 18.28 -11.79 -0.93
N VAL A 47 18.49 -11.99 -2.24
CA VAL A 47 19.83 -12.28 -2.81
C VAL A 47 20.54 -11.04 -3.35
N GLY A 48 19.92 -9.85 -3.26
CA GLY A 48 20.52 -8.59 -3.69
C GLY A 48 20.61 -8.42 -5.21
N ASN A 49 19.67 -9.00 -5.96
CA ASN A 49 19.55 -8.77 -7.42
C ASN A 49 19.11 -7.33 -7.73
N ILE A 50 18.28 -6.74 -6.86
CA ILE A 50 17.82 -5.35 -6.94
C ILE A 50 18.74 -4.47 -6.08
N LYS A 51 19.26 -3.37 -6.64
CA LYS A 51 20.32 -2.55 -5.99
C LYS A 51 19.96 -1.11 -5.66
N ASP A 52 19.05 -0.50 -6.42
CA ASP A 52 18.74 0.93 -6.30
C ASP A 52 17.55 1.22 -5.36
N GLN A 53 17.05 0.17 -4.68
CA GLN A 53 15.91 0.21 -3.78
C GLN A 53 16.25 -0.59 -2.53
N THR A 54 15.60 -0.25 -1.42
CA THR A 54 15.67 -1.02 -0.18
C THR A 54 14.35 -1.71 0.09
N ALA A 55 14.38 -2.84 0.78
CA ALA A 55 13.18 -3.58 1.12
C ALA A 55 13.22 -4.04 2.58
N SER A 56 12.06 -4.01 3.22
CA SER A 56 11.83 -4.64 4.51
C SER A 56 10.60 -5.53 4.42
N ILE A 57 10.55 -6.59 5.22
CA ILE A 57 9.47 -7.57 5.17
C ILE A 57 8.96 -7.87 6.58
N THR A 58 7.65 -8.00 6.70
CA THR A 58 6.94 -8.43 7.91
C THR A 58 6.23 -9.75 7.63
N SER A 59 5.49 -10.29 8.61
CA SER A 59 4.68 -11.50 8.37
C SER A 59 3.52 -11.30 7.40
N LYS A 60 3.19 -10.05 7.03
CA LYS A 60 2.02 -9.74 6.20
C LYS A 60 2.33 -8.91 4.97
N GLN A 61 3.46 -8.21 4.95
CA GLN A 61 3.76 -7.23 3.92
C GLN A 61 5.23 -7.19 3.54
N LEU A 62 5.51 -7.00 2.26
CA LEU A 62 6.79 -6.53 1.74
C LEU A 62 6.67 -5.01 1.51
N ILE A 63 7.60 -4.24 2.06
CA ILE A 63 7.65 -2.78 1.96
C ILE A 63 8.92 -2.43 1.21
N VAL A 64 8.78 -1.83 0.04
CA VAL A 64 9.87 -1.38 -0.83
C VAL A 64 9.98 0.13 -0.72
N THR A 65 11.18 0.62 -0.44
CA THR A 65 11.50 2.04 -0.36
C THR A 65 12.46 2.41 -1.48
N ASP A 66 12.04 3.35 -2.33
CA ASP A 66 12.83 3.89 -3.43
C ASP A 66 13.81 4.98 -2.94
N SER A 67 14.70 5.42 -3.82
CA SER A 67 15.73 6.43 -3.56
C SER A 67 15.17 7.81 -3.17
N ASP A 68 13.93 8.10 -3.54
CA ASP A 68 13.21 9.33 -3.17
C ASP A 68 12.41 9.20 -1.86
N GLU A 69 12.66 8.13 -1.09
CA GLU A 69 11.97 7.77 0.15
C GLU A 69 10.49 7.39 -0.02
N SER A 70 9.98 7.31 -1.26
CA SER A 70 8.64 6.80 -1.52
C SER A 70 8.56 5.31 -1.21
N GLN A 71 7.39 4.89 -0.72
CA GLN A 71 7.15 3.50 -0.32
C GLN A 71 6.06 2.84 -1.16
N LEU A 72 6.31 1.59 -1.51
CA LEU A 72 5.36 0.69 -2.15
C LEU A 72 5.21 -0.58 -1.31
N THR A 73 3.97 -0.90 -0.95
CA THR A 73 3.65 -2.04 -0.08
C THR A 73 2.90 -3.12 -0.85
N TYR A 74 3.34 -4.36 -0.67
CA TYR A 74 2.71 -5.56 -1.22
C TYR A 74 2.20 -6.43 -0.09
N ASP A 75 0.93 -6.85 -0.17
CA ASP A 75 0.37 -7.84 0.75
C ASP A 75 0.97 -9.23 0.46
N LEU A 76 1.33 -9.97 1.51
CA LEU A 76 1.84 -11.34 1.40
C LEU A 76 0.68 -12.35 1.43
N PRO A 77 0.85 -13.55 0.84
CA PRO A 77 -0.17 -14.58 0.85
C PRO A 77 -0.54 -15.02 2.27
N GLU A 78 -1.83 -15.14 2.55
CA GLU A 78 -2.30 -15.71 3.81
C GLU A 78 -1.90 -17.19 3.92
N GLY A 79 -1.39 -17.59 5.09
CA GLY A 79 -0.99 -18.98 5.36
C GLY A 79 0.41 -19.35 4.88
N GLU A 80 1.15 -18.41 4.29
CA GLU A 80 2.58 -18.55 3.98
C GLU A 80 3.41 -17.56 4.83
N PHE A 81 4.68 -17.88 5.06
CA PHE A 81 5.61 -16.99 5.73
C PHE A 81 7.02 -17.12 5.13
N PHE A 82 7.76 -16.01 5.13
CA PHE A 82 9.11 -15.95 4.62
C PHE A 82 10.10 -15.95 5.78
N VAL A 83 11.18 -16.73 5.66
CA VAL A 83 12.23 -16.80 6.67
C VAL A 83 13.55 -16.42 6.02
N SER A 84 14.16 -15.36 6.54
CA SER A 84 15.54 -14.98 6.21
C SER A 84 16.44 -15.36 7.37
N ILE A 85 17.52 -16.10 7.08
CA ILE A 85 18.47 -16.59 8.07
C ILE A 85 19.86 -16.11 7.65
N ALA A 86 20.55 -15.45 8.58
CA ALA A 86 21.96 -15.11 8.44
C ALA A 86 22.77 -15.93 9.46
N PRO A 87 23.27 -17.12 9.09
CA PRO A 87 24.09 -17.92 9.99
C PRO A 87 25.38 -17.18 10.37
N TYR A 88 25.82 -17.36 11.61
CA TYR A 88 27.05 -16.77 12.12
C TYR A 88 27.83 -17.80 12.96
N VAL A 89 29.14 -17.57 13.11
CA VAL A 89 30.01 -18.46 13.90
C VAL A 89 30.18 -17.96 15.33
N ASN A 90 30.54 -16.68 15.50
CA ASN A 90 30.90 -16.13 16.81
C ASN A 90 29.95 -15.03 17.28
N GLU A 91 29.64 -14.05 16.42
CA GLU A 91 28.84 -12.87 16.78
C GLU A 91 27.70 -12.64 15.78
N THR A 92 26.61 -12.05 16.26
CA THR A 92 25.41 -11.69 15.48
C THR A 92 24.90 -10.31 15.89
N HIS A 93 23.92 -9.80 15.15
CA HIS A 93 23.25 -8.53 15.42
C HIS A 93 21.75 -8.79 15.69
N PRO A 94 21.14 -8.13 16.69
CA PRO A 94 19.69 -8.10 16.88
C PRO A 94 19.00 -7.14 15.90
#